data_AF-A0A7K0U6G6-F1
#
_entry.id   AF-A0A7K0U6G6-F1
#
_cell.length_a   1.000
_cell.length_b   1.000
_cell.length_c   1.000
_cell.angle_alpha   90.00
_cell.angle_beta   90.00
_cell.angle_gamma   90.00
#
_symmetry.space_group_name_H-M   'P 1'
#
loop_
_entity.id
_entity.type
_entity.pdbx_description
1 polymer ?
#
loop_
_entity_poly.entity_id
_entity_poly.type
_entity_poly.pdbx_seq_one_letter_code
_entity_poly.pdbx_strand_id
1 'polypeptide(L)'
;MSDLSGPTSGSTSGPKSRSLIPKGLRPKSIVPQPKPGYTDALSTSLTFVLGPLMFGLVGALLDGIFGTGRVFTVLFALIGLIAVATTIYYRYQAASAAEDAGKPWEKRPNEEPGVEPLEQAPEIQ
;
A
#
# COMPACT_ATOMS: atom_id res chain seq x y z
N MET A 1 -5.94 62.76 35.40
CA MET A 1 -6.65 61.56 35.86
C MET A 1 -5.88 60.35 35.36
N SER A 2 -5.23 59.70 36.31
CA SER A 2 -4.39 58.51 36.22
C SER A 2 -5.23 57.27 36.49
N ASP A 3 -5.17 56.27 35.61
CA ASP A 3 -5.53 54.86 35.84
C ASP A 3 -4.68 54.05 34.84
N LEU A 4 -3.60 53.33 35.17
CA LEU A 4 -3.42 52.16 36.05
C LEU A 4 -4.43 51.04 35.80
N SER A 5 -4.06 50.07 34.95
CA SER A 5 -4.25 48.63 35.17
C SER A 5 -3.69 47.83 34.00
N GLY A 6 -2.60 47.09 34.23
CA GLY A 6 -2.09 46.09 33.31
C GLY A 6 -2.76 44.72 33.53
N PRO A 7 -2.79 43.84 32.52
CA PRO A 7 -3.12 42.44 32.73
C PRO A 7 -1.84 41.61 32.98
N THR A 8 -1.68 41.16 34.23
CA THR A 8 -0.80 40.05 34.60
C THR A 8 -1.40 38.75 34.05
N SER A 9 -0.89 38.26 32.92
CA SER A 9 -1.29 36.94 32.41
C SER A 9 -0.44 35.87 33.08
N GLY A 10 -1.06 35.19 34.05
CA GLY A 10 -0.47 34.10 34.82
C GLY A 10 -0.10 32.90 33.93
N SER A 11 1.18 32.54 33.95
CA SER A 11 1.69 31.27 33.43
C SER A 11 1.09 30.11 34.23
N THR A 12 0.07 29.47 33.66
CA THR A 12 -0.59 28.31 34.24
C THR A 12 0.23 27.07 33.91
N SER A 13 1.02 26.60 34.89
CA SER A 13 1.72 25.32 34.85
C SER A 13 0.72 24.16 34.94
N GLY A 14 0.24 23.71 33.78
CA GLY A 14 -0.55 22.47 33.72
C GLY A 14 0.26 21.25 34.18
N PRO A 15 -0.32 20.32 34.96
CA PRO A 15 0.38 19.13 35.41
C PRO A 15 0.83 18.28 34.20
N LYS A 16 2.14 17.99 34.16
CA LYS A 16 2.76 17.05 33.21
C LYS A 16 2.14 15.66 33.44
N SER A 17 1.06 15.36 32.72
CA SER A 17 0.39 14.07 32.74
C SER A 17 1.34 13.02 32.17
N ARG A 18 2.11 12.38 33.06
CA ARG A 18 2.91 11.20 32.74
C ARG A 18 1.92 10.08 32.41
N SER A 19 1.72 9.80 31.13
CA SER A 19 0.98 8.62 30.69
C SER A 19 1.66 7.38 31.25
N LEU A 20 1.09 6.78 32.29
CA LEU A 20 1.57 5.55 32.94
C LEU A 20 1.25 4.30 32.10
N ILE A 21 1.00 4.45 30.80
CA ILE A 21 0.64 3.33 29.94
C ILE A 21 1.93 2.60 29.54
N PRO A 22 2.10 1.32 29.94
CA PRO A 22 3.26 0.53 29.55
C PRO A 22 3.32 0.42 28.03
N LYS A 23 4.52 0.50 27.46
CA LYS A 23 4.75 0.61 26.00
C LYS A 23 4.08 -0.52 25.18
N GLY A 24 3.85 -1.70 25.78
CA GLY A 24 3.20 -2.85 25.14
C GLY A 24 1.66 -2.81 25.11
N LEU A 25 1.02 -1.88 25.84
CA LEU A 25 -0.44 -1.70 25.87
C LEU A 25 -0.88 -0.44 25.12
N ARG A 26 -0.02 0.14 24.28
CA ARG A 26 -0.49 1.13 23.31
C ARG A 26 -1.34 0.40 22.28
N PRO A 27 -2.68 0.57 22.25
CA PRO A 27 -3.45 0.10 21.11
C PRO A 27 -2.82 0.75 19.88
N LYS A 28 -2.37 -0.07 18.93
CA LYS A 28 -2.04 0.39 17.57
C LYS A 28 -3.25 1.21 17.16
N SER A 29 -3.07 2.52 17.03
CA SER A 29 -4.18 3.43 16.75
C SER A 29 -4.89 2.88 15.53
N ILE A 30 -6.09 2.33 15.74
CA ILE A 30 -7.07 2.09 14.70
C ILE A 30 -7.52 3.49 14.32
N VAL A 31 -6.64 4.24 13.64
CA VAL A 31 -7.08 5.34 12.81
C VAL A 31 -7.78 4.61 11.68
N PRO A 32 -9.12 4.70 11.56
CA PRO A 32 -9.76 4.20 10.38
C PRO A 32 -9.11 4.95 9.23
N GLN A 33 -8.35 4.24 8.40
CA GLN A 33 -7.84 4.82 7.16
C GLN A 33 -9.07 5.39 6.43
N PRO A 34 -9.03 6.66 6.00
CA PRO A 34 -10.16 7.24 5.29
C PRO A 34 -10.47 6.32 4.10
N LYS A 35 -11.67 5.72 4.09
CA LYS A 35 -12.10 4.88 2.98
C LYS A 35 -11.99 5.74 1.71
N PRO A 36 -11.24 5.30 0.68
CA PRO A 36 -11.06 6.09 -0.52
C PRO A 36 -12.43 6.48 -1.06
N GLY A 37 -12.68 7.79 -1.11
CA GLY A 37 -13.93 8.33 -1.62
C GLY A 37 -14.08 8.02 -3.11
N TYR A 38 -15.29 8.20 -3.64
CA TYR A 38 -15.60 7.99 -5.07
C TYR A 38 -14.61 8.69 -6.02
N THR A 39 -14.07 9.84 -5.63
CA THR A 39 -13.07 10.62 -6.37
C THR A 39 -11.73 9.91 -6.53
N ASP A 40 -11.33 9.09 -5.58
CA ASP A 40 -10.02 8.43 -5.57
C ASP A 40 -10.01 7.21 -6.52
N ALA A 41 -11.13 6.49 -6.59
CA ALA A 41 -11.35 5.42 -7.56
C ALA A 41 -11.39 5.97 -8.99
N LEU A 42 -12.09 7.09 -9.22
CA LEU A 42 -12.14 7.76 -10.51
C LEU A 42 -10.74 8.20 -10.95
N SER A 43 -10.01 8.92 -10.09
CA SER A 43 -8.65 9.38 -10.36
C SER A 43 -7.69 8.22 -10.68
N THR A 44 -7.80 7.14 -9.91
CA THR A 44 -7.02 5.92 -10.13
C THR A 44 -7.33 5.29 -11.49
N SER A 45 -8.60 5.14 -11.84
CA SER A 45 -9.01 4.57 -13.13
C SER A 45 -8.56 5.44 -14.31
N LEU A 46 -8.66 6.77 -14.18
CA LEU A 46 -8.22 7.70 -15.21
C LEU A 46 -6.71 7.61 -15.44
N THR A 47 -5.93 7.48 -14.36
CA THR A 47 -4.47 7.28 -14.45
C THR A 47 -4.13 6.01 -15.24
N PHE A 48 -4.86 4.92 -15.02
CA PHE A 48 -4.66 3.68 -15.76
C PHE A 48 -5.06 3.77 -17.23
N VAL A 49 -6.06 4.58 -17.57
CA VAL A 49 -6.48 4.75 -18.97
C VAL A 49 -5.55 5.71 -19.71
N LEU A 50 -5.03 6.75 -19.05
CA LEU A 50 -4.20 7.77 -19.70
C LEU A 50 -2.90 7.20 -20.29
N GLY A 51 -2.27 6.24 -19.61
CA GLY A 51 -1.02 5.62 -20.06
C GLY A 51 -1.16 4.95 -21.43
N PRO A 52 -2.02 3.93 -21.59
CA PRO A 52 -2.29 3.30 -22.87
C PRO A 52 -2.81 4.27 -23.92
N LEU A 53 -3.62 5.26 -23.53
CA LEU A 53 -4.17 6.24 -24.46
C LEU A 53 -3.07 7.13 -25.05
N MET A 54 -2.12 7.58 -24.23
CA MET A 54 -0.93 8.30 -24.69
C MET A 54 -0.04 7.42 -25.55
N PHE A 55 0.17 6.15 -25.17
CA PHE A 55 0.96 5.21 -25.97
C PHE A 55 0.31 4.98 -27.35
N GLY A 56 -1.00 4.76 -27.40
CA GLY A 56 -1.76 4.63 -28.64
C GLY A 56 -1.75 5.90 -29.50
N LEU A 57 -1.85 7.08 -28.88
CA LEU A 57 -1.74 8.37 -29.57
C LEU A 57 -0.36 8.55 -30.22
N VAL A 58 0.70 8.20 -29.50
CA VAL A 58 2.08 8.21 -30.03
C VAL A 58 2.19 7.24 -31.20
N GLY A 59 1.68 6.01 -31.07
CA GLY A 59 1.66 5.04 -32.17
C GLY A 59 0.90 5.54 -33.41
N ALA A 60 -0.22 6.24 -33.22
CA ALA A 60 -0.99 6.85 -34.31
C ALA A 60 -0.23 8.01 -34.99
N LEU A 61 0.51 8.81 -34.22
CA LEU A 61 1.38 9.84 -34.76
C LEU A 61 2.50 9.24 -35.61
N LEU A 62 3.14 8.17 -35.11
CA LEU A 62 4.18 7.45 -35.85
C LEU A 62 3.64 6.81 -37.13
N ASP A 63 2.47 6.17 -37.10
CA ASP A 63 1.85 5.61 -38.31
C ASP A 63 1.51 6.67 -39.35
N GLY A 64 1.16 7.89 -38.93
CA GLY A 64 0.93 9.02 -39.84
C GLY A 64 2.20 9.51 -40.53
N ILE A 65 3.35 9.43 -39.86
CA ILE A 65 4.66 9.85 -40.40
C ILE A 65 5.25 8.76 -41.30
N PHE A 66 5.16 7.49 -40.89
CA PHE A 66 5.75 6.36 -41.61
C PHE A 66 4.83 5.71 -42.65
N GLY A 67 3.54 6.05 -42.67
CA GLY A 67 2.58 5.54 -43.65
C GLY A 67 2.19 4.06 -43.47
N THR A 68 2.51 3.46 -42.32
CA THR A 68 2.36 2.02 -42.03
C THR A 68 0.94 1.54 -41.73
N GLY A 69 -0.10 2.32 -42.05
CA GLY A 69 -1.48 1.83 -42.08
C GLY A 69 -2.06 1.36 -40.73
N ARG A 70 -1.52 1.85 -39.60
CA ARG A 70 -1.96 1.62 -38.20
C ARG A 70 -1.22 0.52 -37.41
N VAL A 71 -0.11 -0.01 -37.93
CA VAL A 71 0.64 -1.08 -37.24
C VAL A 71 1.25 -0.60 -35.92
N PHE A 72 1.90 0.56 -35.90
CA PHE A 72 2.51 1.08 -34.67
C PHE A 72 1.46 1.45 -33.62
N THR A 73 0.29 1.93 -34.04
CA THR A 73 -0.84 2.22 -33.16
C THR A 73 -1.29 0.97 -32.40
N VAL A 74 -1.46 -0.15 -33.10
CA VAL A 74 -1.86 -1.42 -32.47
C VAL A 74 -0.76 -1.93 -31.54
N LEU A 75 0.51 -1.87 -31.97
CA LEU A 75 1.64 -2.34 -31.18
C LEU A 75 1.77 -1.54 -29.87
N PHE A 76 1.73 -0.22 -29.96
CA PHE A 76 1.81 0.66 -28.80
C PHE A 76 0.56 0.51 -27.91
N ALA A 77 -0.64 0.37 -28.47
CA ALA A 77 -1.84 0.11 -27.67
C ALA A 77 -1.71 -1.18 -26.84
N LEU A 78 -1.19 -2.27 -27.44
CA LEU A 78 -0.94 -3.52 -26.73
C LEU A 78 0.12 -3.37 -25.63
N ILE A 79 1.22 -2.68 -25.91
CA ILE A 79 2.27 -2.43 -24.90
C ILE A 79 1.71 -1.62 -23.74
N GLY A 80 0.94 -0.57 -24.01
CA GLY A 80 0.26 0.22 -22.98
C GLY A 80 -0.67 -0.62 -22.12
N LEU A 81 -1.47 -1.49 -22.75
CA LEU A 81 -2.37 -2.40 -22.04
C LEU A 81 -1.60 -3.37 -21.13
N ILE A 82 -0.51 -3.97 -21.62
CA ILE A 82 0.35 -4.87 -20.84
C ILE A 82 0.98 -4.13 -19.65
N ALA A 83 1.46 -2.90 -19.85
CA ALA A 83 2.04 -2.09 -18.78
C ALA A 83 1.03 -1.81 -17.66
N VAL A 84 -0.21 -1.48 -18.01
CA VAL A 84 -1.30 -1.28 -17.04
C VAL A 84 -1.62 -2.57 -16.28
N ALA A 85 -1.79 -3.69 -16.99
CA ALA A 85 -2.07 -4.97 -16.36
C ALA A 85 -0.97 -5.37 -15.36
N THR A 86 0.29 -5.18 -15.76
CA THR A 86 1.45 -5.45 -14.91
C THR A 86 1.47 -4.55 -13.68
N THR A 87 1.16 -3.26 -13.84
CA THR A 87 1.08 -2.30 -12.74
C THR A 87 -0.01 -2.68 -11.74
N ILE A 88 -1.20 -3.09 -12.22
CA ILE A 88 -2.30 -3.55 -11.38
C ILE A 88 -1.87 -4.79 -10.59
N TYR A 89 -1.23 -5.76 -11.26
CA TYR A 89 -0.77 -6.99 -10.64
C TYR A 89 0.22 -6.73 -9.49
N TYR A 90 1.24 -5.91 -9.70
CA TYR A 90 2.21 -5.59 -8.64
C TYR A 90 1.60 -4.76 -7.50
N ARG A 91 0.68 -3.84 -7.80
CA ARG A 91 -0.03 -3.09 -6.76
C ARG A 91 -0.89 -4.01 -5.89
N TYR A 92 -1.56 -4.99 -6.50
CA TYR A 92 -2.35 -5.98 -5.78
C TYR A 92 -1.48 -6.85 -4.88
N GLN A 93 -0.34 -7.34 -5.38
CA GLN A 93 0.61 -8.11 -4.58
C GLN A 93 1.15 -7.30 -3.39
N ALA A 94 1.51 -6.03 -3.61
CA ALA A 94 1.97 -5.15 -2.54
C ALA A 94 0.89 -4.89 -1.47
N ALA A 95 -0.37 -4.70 -1.88
CA ALA A 95 -1.49 -4.55 -0.96
C ALA A 95 -1.76 -5.84 -0.17
N SER A 96 -1.68 -6.99 -0.82
CA SER A 96 -1.88 -8.30 -0.19
C SER A 96 -0.79 -8.58 0.84
N ALA A 97 0.47 -8.29 0.53
CA ALA A 97 1.58 -8.42 1.47
C ALA A 97 1.44 -7.49 2.70
N ALA A 98 0.89 -6.29 2.50
CA ALA A 98 0.65 -5.35 3.60
C ALA A 98 -0.49 -5.81 4.52
N GLU A 99 -1.52 -6.45 3.96
CA GLU A 99 -2.63 -7.02 4.74
C GLU A 99 -2.25 -8.35 5.41
N ASP A 100 -1.33 -9.11 4.82
CA ASP A 100 -0.87 -10.38 5.37
C ASP A 100 0.11 -10.24 6.53
N ALA A 101 0.80 -9.09 6.63
CA ALA A 101 1.69 -8.77 7.73
C ALA A 101 0.94 -8.70 9.08
N GLY A 102 1.04 -9.79 9.86
CA GLY A 102 0.47 -9.86 11.21
C GLY A 102 -0.82 -10.67 11.33
N LYS A 103 -1.20 -11.43 10.30
CA LYS A 103 -2.29 -12.42 10.40
C LYS A 103 -1.81 -13.67 11.14
N PRO A 104 -2.60 -14.24 12.07
CA PRO A 104 -2.22 -15.43 12.85
C PRO A 104 -1.89 -16.69 12.03
N TRP A 105 -2.28 -16.73 10.76
CA TRP A 105 -2.13 -17.87 9.85
C TRP A 105 -0.99 -17.69 8.83
N GLU A 106 -0.11 -16.71 9.04
CA GLU A 106 1.11 -16.55 8.25
C GLU A 106 1.97 -17.81 8.44
N LYS A 107 1.88 -18.75 7.49
CA LYS A 107 2.61 -20.02 7.54
C LYS A 107 4.10 -19.69 7.48
N ARG A 108 4.80 -19.93 8.59
CA ARG A 108 6.25 -19.87 8.63
C ARG A 108 6.78 -20.97 7.70
N PRO A 109 7.63 -20.69 6.71
CA PRO A 109 8.13 -21.70 5.77
C PRO A 109 9.03 -22.77 6.40
N ASN A 110 9.18 -22.82 7.73
CA ASN A 110 10.17 -23.64 8.43
C ASN A 110 9.57 -24.57 9.50
N GLU A 111 8.33 -25.04 9.34
CA GLU A 111 7.87 -26.23 10.06
C GLU A 111 7.99 -27.41 9.09
N GLU A 112 9.25 -27.82 8.87
CA GLU A 112 9.57 -29.16 8.41
C GLU A 112 8.83 -30.10 9.37
N PRO A 113 7.76 -30.80 8.93
CA PRO A 113 7.07 -31.72 9.80
C PRO A 113 8.10 -32.78 10.16
N GLY A 114 8.48 -32.82 11.44
CA GLY A 114 9.43 -33.78 11.96
C GLY A 114 9.12 -35.14 11.37
N VAL A 115 9.94 -35.54 10.41
CA VAL A 115 9.96 -36.91 9.93
C VAL A 115 10.59 -37.64 11.09
N GLU A 116 9.79 -38.03 12.07
CA GLU A 116 10.21 -38.94 13.12
C GLU A 116 10.65 -40.22 12.42
N PRO A 117 11.95 -40.57 12.42
CA PRO A 117 12.34 -41.89 12.00
C PRO A 117 11.78 -42.83 13.07
N LEU A 118 10.85 -43.70 12.70
CA LEU A 118 10.27 -44.76 13.55
C LEU A 118 11.32 -45.84 13.92
N GLU A 119 12.54 -45.46 14.28
CA GLU A 119 13.71 -46.33 14.30
C GLU A 119 14.58 -46.21 15.55
N GLN A 120 13.98 -46.02 16.74
CA GLN A 120 14.70 -46.23 17.99
C GLN A 120 13.82 -46.85 19.06
N ALA A 121 13.52 -48.14 18.86
CA ALA A 121 13.17 -49.05 19.93
C ALA A 121 14.33 -50.05 20.13
N PRO A 122 15.25 -49.82 21.10
CA PRO A 122 16.07 -50.88 21.65
C PRO A 122 15.44 -51.42 22.94
N GLU A 123 14.85 -52.61 22.77
CA GLU A 123 14.96 -53.81 23.62
C GLU A 123 15.07 -53.63 25.15
N ILE A 124 14.03 -54.12 25.84
CA ILE A 124 13.98 -54.30 27.29
C ILE A 124 15.00 -55.39 27.69
N GLN A 125 15.91 -55.06 28.61
CA GLN A 125 16.68 -56.05 29.39
C GLN A 125 16.00 -56.31 30.73
#